data_AF-A0A9P6GZJ3-F1
#
_entry.id   AF-A0A9P6GZJ3-F1
#
_cell.length_a   1.000
_cell.length_b   1.000
_cell.length_c   1.000
_cell.angle_alpha   90.00
_cell.angle_beta   90.00
_cell.angle_gamma   90.00
#
_symmetry.space_group_name_H-M   'P 1'
#
loop_
_entity.id
_entity.type
_entity.pdbx_description
1 polymer ?
#
loop_
_entity_poly.entity_id
_entity_poly.type
_entity_poly.pdbx_seq_one_letter_code
_entity_poly.pdbx_strand_id
1 'polypeptide(L)'
;MVLIIDTYEIPARDIAMALFKRSEVTIEPVSLENLTDGSFEDSDKIYYIHKETIFNLRTIKYYFNEIIEVDSFVVHLNKKRKTLKYYRIIKTTNKLKLEEIKQSRKLTSFDKTSFLPYLKAQEDEIVIFPEDDDE
;
A
#
# COMPACT_ATOMS: atom_id res chain seq x y z
N MET A 1 10.75 -1.57 -4.60
CA MET A 1 9.35 -1.88 -4.97
C MET A 1 8.65 -0.56 -5.09
N VAL A 2 8.01 -0.36 -6.22
CA VAL A 2 7.22 0.85 -6.49
C VAL A 2 6.09 0.97 -5.46
N LEU A 3 5.72 2.22 -5.16
CA LEU A 3 4.69 2.55 -4.19
C LEU A 3 3.46 3.07 -4.92
N ILE A 4 2.31 2.50 -4.59
CA ILE A 4 1.01 2.90 -5.13
C ILE A 4 0.14 3.48 -4.01
N ILE A 5 -0.45 4.65 -4.25
CA ILE A 5 -1.42 5.30 -3.36
C ILE A 5 -2.82 5.14 -3.96
N ASP A 6 -3.66 4.33 -3.31
CA ASP A 6 -5.08 4.17 -3.62
C ASP A 6 -5.90 5.11 -2.74
N THR A 7 -6.54 6.09 -3.36
CA THR A 7 -7.21 7.20 -2.68
C THR A 7 -8.65 7.38 -3.16
N TYR A 8 -9.51 7.84 -2.25
CA TYR A 8 -10.91 8.15 -2.50
C TYR A 8 -11.29 9.62 -2.26
N GLU A 9 -10.90 10.24 -1.14
CA GLU A 9 -11.27 11.63 -0.84
C GLU A 9 -10.07 12.57 -0.79
N ILE A 10 -8.92 12.08 -0.32
CA ILE A 10 -7.77 12.92 0.01
C ILE A 10 -6.71 12.83 -1.09
N PRO A 11 -6.28 13.96 -1.70
CA PRO A 11 -5.28 13.93 -2.76
C PRO A 11 -4.04 13.08 -2.38
N ALA A 12 -3.65 12.17 -3.26
CA ALA A 12 -2.50 11.28 -3.04
C ALA A 12 -1.22 12.04 -2.67
N ARG A 13 -1.08 13.26 -3.20
CA ARG A 13 0.01 14.19 -2.85
C ARG A 13 0.03 14.56 -1.39
N ASP A 14 -1.11 14.88 -0.81
CA ASP A 14 -1.19 15.26 0.60
C ASP A 14 -0.86 14.08 1.51
N ILE A 15 -1.33 12.88 1.15
CA ILE A 15 -1.00 11.62 1.83
C ILE A 15 0.51 11.37 1.78
N ALA A 16 1.11 11.45 0.60
CA ALA A 16 2.54 11.21 0.41
C ALA A 16 3.40 12.22 1.20
N MET A 17 3.07 13.51 1.11
CA MET A 17 3.77 14.55 1.87
C MET A 17 3.66 14.33 3.38
N ALA A 18 2.49 13.93 3.88
CA ALA A 18 2.29 13.65 5.30
C ALA A 18 3.07 12.42 5.79
N LEU A 19 3.14 11.34 5.00
CA LEU A 19 3.85 10.11 5.38
C LEU A 19 5.37 10.25 5.29
N PHE A 20 5.88 10.80 4.17
CA PHE A 20 7.31 10.83 3.90
C PHE A 20 8.00 12.10 4.40
N LYS A 21 7.23 13.10 4.82
CA LYS A 21 7.73 14.42 5.27
C LYS A 21 8.68 15.06 4.26
N ARG A 22 8.46 14.81 2.97
CA ARG A 22 9.23 15.37 1.86
C ARG A 22 8.48 16.56 1.26
N SER A 23 9.22 17.61 0.91
CA SER A 23 8.70 18.80 0.24
C SER A 23 8.37 18.54 -1.23
N GLU A 24 9.11 17.65 -1.88
CA GLU A 24 8.92 17.26 -3.27
C GLU A 24 8.73 15.76 -3.35
N VAL A 25 7.64 15.37 -4.00
CA VAL A 25 7.28 14.00 -4.30
C VAL A 25 6.75 14.02 -5.72
N THR A 26 7.42 13.31 -6.62
CA THR A 26 6.91 13.08 -7.97
C THR A 26 5.85 11.99 -7.90
N ILE A 27 4.61 12.36 -8.22
CA ILE A 27 3.47 11.45 -8.17
C ILE A 27 2.82 11.40 -9.54
N GLU A 28 2.74 10.21 -10.12
CA GLU A 28 2.17 9.98 -11.45
C GLU A 28 0.88 9.15 -11.35
N PRO A 29 -0.17 9.47 -12.12
CA PRO A 29 -1.34 8.62 -12.18
C PRO A 29 -0.97 7.28 -12.82
N VAL A 30 -1.52 6.18 -12.30
CA VAL A 30 -1.43 4.90 -13.00
C VAL A 30 -2.28 4.96 -14.25
N SER A 31 -1.66 4.76 -15.41
CA SER A 31 -2.35 4.59 -16.69
C SER A 31 -2.51 3.11 -17.03
N LEU A 32 -3.42 2.79 -17.96
CA LEU A 32 -3.54 1.44 -18.51
C LEU A 32 -2.26 0.99 -19.21
N GLU A 33 -1.57 1.92 -19.87
CA GLU A 33 -0.32 1.67 -20.59
C GLU A 33 0.75 1.15 -19.63
N ASN A 34 0.95 1.83 -18.49
CA ASN A 34 1.91 1.42 -17.44
C ASN A 34 1.67 -0.01 -16.94
N LEU A 35 0.41 -0.45 -16.93
CA LEU A 35 0.02 -1.80 -16.51
C LEU A 35 0.32 -2.85 -17.58
N THR A 36 0.10 -2.50 -18.85
CA THR A 36 0.29 -3.41 -19.98
C THR A 36 1.74 -3.58 -20.37
N ASP A 37 2.55 -2.53 -20.27
CA ASP A 37 3.98 -2.55 -20.62
C ASP A 37 4.87 -2.89 -19.42
N GLY A 38 4.33 -2.84 -18.20
CA GLY A 38 5.08 -3.09 -16.98
C GLY A 38 6.06 -1.98 -16.63
N SER A 39 5.84 -0.74 -17.08
CA SER A 39 6.77 0.40 -16.95
C SER A 39 6.95 0.94 -15.52
N PHE A 40 6.63 0.15 -14.49
CA PHE A 40 6.88 0.48 -13.08
C PHE A 40 8.33 0.20 -12.69
N GLU A 41 9.28 0.78 -13.43
CA GLU A 41 10.71 0.50 -13.26
C GLU A 41 11.36 1.44 -12.23
N ASP A 42 10.84 2.65 -12.09
CA ASP A 42 11.43 3.67 -11.22
C ASP A 42 10.95 3.54 -9.77
N SER A 43 11.84 3.08 -8.90
CA SER A 43 11.56 2.95 -7.47
C SER A 43 11.45 4.28 -6.72
N ASP A 44 11.89 5.39 -7.31
CA ASP A 44 11.82 6.71 -6.71
C ASP A 44 10.52 7.44 -7.04
N LYS A 45 9.75 6.93 -8.01
CA LYS A 45 8.40 7.43 -8.33
C LYS A 45 7.34 6.84 -7.41
N ILE A 46 6.38 7.68 -7.04
CA ILE A 46 5.15 7.26 -6.40
C ILE A 46 4.06 7.28 -7.45
N TYR A 47 3.27 6.22 -7.52
CA TYR A 47 2.11 6.19 -8.40
C TYR A 47 0.85 6.33 -7.57
N TYR A 48 -0.20 6.89 -8.16
CA TYR A 48 -1.50 6.96 -7.51
C TYR A 48 -2.62 6.45 -8.39
N ILE A 49 -3.63 5.94 -7.72
CA ILE A 49 -4.82 5.39 -8.31
C ILE A 49 -6.00 6.01 -7.60
N HIS A 50 -6.94 6.50 -8.39
CA HIS A 50 -8.23 6.89 -7.88
C HIS A 50 -9.21 5.72 -8.08
N LYS A 51 -10.04 5.45 -7.06
CA LYS A 51 -10.95 4.30 -6.98
C LYS A 51 -11.82 4.09 -8.22
N GLU A 52 -12.08 5.14 -8.99
CA GLU A 52 -12.88 5.12 -10.22
C GLU A 52 -12.13 4.59 -11.47
N THR A 53 -10.94 4.02 -11.30
CA THR A 53 -10.20 3.44 -12.42
C THR A 53 -10.85 2.16 -12.95
N ILE A 54 -10.92 2.07 -14.28
CA ILE A 54 -11.73 1.08 -15.01
C ILE A 54 -11.05 -0.31 -15.05
N PHE A 55 -9.76 -0.39 -14.74
CA PHE A 55 -8.95 -1.60 -14.90
C PHE A 55 -8.76 -2.39 -13.59
N ASN A 56 -8.57 -3.71 -13.71
CA ASN A 56 -8.46 -4.62 -12.57
C ASN A 56 -7.13 -4.44 -11.82
N LEU A 57 -7.17 -3.68 -10.74
CA LEU A 57 -6.02 -3.38 -9.89
C LEU A 57 -5.49 -4.56 -9.08
N ARG A 58 -6.25 -5.65 -8.92
CA ARG A 58 -5.85 -6.77 -8.05
C ARG A 58 -4.56 -7.43 -8.54
N THR A 59 -4.36 -7.50 -9.85
CA THR A 59 -3.20 -8.14 -10.47
C THR A 59 -1.91 -7.39 -10.19
N ILE A 60 -1.98 -6.06 -10.12
CA ILE A 60 -0.80 -5.21 -9.96
C ILE A 60 -0.45 -4.96 -8.50
N LYS A 61 -1.47 -4.84 -7.64
CA LYS A 61 -1.29 -4.56 -6.21
C LYS A 61 -0.26 -5.50 -5.62
N TYR A 62 -0.28 -6.79 -5.98
CA TYR A 62 0.68 -7.81 -5.57
C TYR A 62 2.16 -7.37 -5.58
N TYR A 63 2.61 -6.67 -6.63
CA TYR A 63 4.03 -6.34 -6.85
C TYR A 63 4.49 -5.04 -6.18
N PHE A 64 3.58 -4.30 -5.54
CA PHE A 64 3.85 -2.94 -5.08
C PHE A 64 3.67 -2.78 -3.58
N ASN A 65 4.41 -1.84 -3.00
CA ASN A 65 4.04 -1.29 -1.71
C ASN A 65 2.77 -0.45 -1.89
N GLU A 66 1.94 -0.39 -0.87
CA GLU A 66 0.60 0.20 -1.01
C GLU A 66 0.34 1.17 0.13
N ILE A 67 -0.27 2.30 -0.21
CA ILE A 67 -0.96 3.18 0.74
C ILE A 67 -2.42 3.20 0.35
N ILE A 68 -3.30 2.88 1.28
CA ILE A 68 -4.74 2.79 1.04
C ILE A 68 -5.44 3.78 1.96
N GLU A 69 -6.21 4.69 1.39
CA GLU A 69 -7.13 5.55 2.10
C GLU A 69 -8.46 4.82 2.36
N VAL A 70 -8.88 4.77 3.63
CA VAL A 70 -10.16 4.18 4.04
C VAL A 70 -10.81 5.10 5.07
N ASP A 71 -11.85 5.82 4.67
CA ASP A 71 -12.60 6.78 5.49
C ASP A 71 -11.68 7.76 6.24
N SER A 72 -11.54 7.59 7.56
CA SER A 72 -10.71 8.44 8.43
C SER A 72 -9.31 7.87 8.69
N PHE A 73 -8.89 6.87 7.92
CA PHE A 73 -7.62 6.16 8.10
C PHE A 73 -6.81 6.07 6.81
N VAL A 74 -5.50 6.00 6.99
CA VAL A 74 -4.54 5.62 5.94
C VAL A 74 -3.80 4.38 6.40
N VAL A 75 -3.73 3.37 5.54
CA VAL A 75 -3.01 2.13 5.79
C VAL A 75 -1.80 2.10 4.88
N HIS A 76 -0.61 1.88 5.43
CA HIS A 76 0.63 1.74 4.68
C HIS A 76 1.15 0.31 4.80
N LEU A 77 1.15 -0.42 3.69
CA LEU A 77 1.70 -1.76 3.54
C LEU A 77 3.06 -1.69 2.85
N ASN A 78 4.10 -2.08 3.58
CA ASN A 78 5.45 -2.23 3.04
C ASN A 78 5.78 -3.72 2.93
N LYS A 79 5.75 -4.26 1.70
CA LYS A 79 5.97 -5.68 1.42
C LYS A 79 7.41 -6.08 1.62
N LYS A 80 8.36 -5.23 1.19
CA LYS A 80 9.81 -5.46 1.37
C LYS A 80 10.17 -5.63 2.85
N ARG A 81 9.58 -4.81 3.74
CA ARG A 81 9.84 -4.86 5.19
C ARG A 81 8.84 -5.72 5.96
N LYS A 82 7.83 -6.30 5.29
CA LYS A 82 6.72 -7.03 5.91
C LYS A 82 6.05 -6.24 7.05
N THR A 83 5.88 -4.93 6.87
CA THR A 83 5.27 -4.06 7.89
C THR A 83 3.94 -3.49 7.39
N LEU A 84 2.95 -3.50 8.27
CA LEU A 84 1.67 -2.83 8.09
C LEU A 84 1.53 -1.73 9.15
N LYS A 85 1.26 -0.51 8.72
CA LYS A 85 1.09 0.64 9.59
C LYS A 85 -0.27 1.29 9.37
N TYR A 86 -0.92 1.66 10.46
CA TYR A 86 -2.21 2.33 10.46
C TYR A 86 -2.02 3.76 10.94
N TYR A 87 -2.60 4.69 10.20
CA TYR A 87 -2.57 6.11 10.51
C TYR A 87 -4.00 6.62 10.62
N ARG A 88 -4.27 7.40 11.66
CA ARG A 88 -5.48 8.19 11.76
C ARG A 88 -5.28 9.50 11.02
N ILE A 89 -6.25 9.85 10.18
CA ILE A 89 -6.28 11.14 9.51
C ILE A 89 -6.77 12.20 10.48
N ILE A 90 -5.99 13.26 10.65
CA ILE A 90 -6.35 14.46 11.40
C ILE A 90 -6.40 15.61 10.40
N LYS A 91 -7.62 16.02 10.03
CA LYS A 91 -7.85 17.16 9.15
C LYS A 91 -7.52 18.44 9.93
N THR A 92 -6.43 19.11 9.55
CA THR A 92 -6.05 20.43 10.08
C THR A 92 -6.32 21.48 9.00
N THR A 93 -6.57 22.73 9.40
CA THR A 93 -7.07 23.81 8.51
C THR A 93 -6.24 24.01 7.23
N ASN A 94 -4.93 23.75 7.26
CA ASN A 94 -4.02 23.94 6.12
C ASN A 94 -3.19 22.70 5.73
N LYS A 95 -3.26 21.60 6.49
CA LYS A 95 -2.38 20.42 6.26
C LYS A 95 -3.04 19.12 6.70
N LEU A 96 -2.80 18.07 5.92
CA LEU A 96 -3.06 16.70 6.31
C LEU A 96 -2.05 16.29 7.39
N LYS A 97 -2.53 15.85 8.56
CA LYS A 97 -1.70 15.24 9.60
C LYS A 97 -2.09 13.78 9.74
N LEU A 98 -1.10 12.90 9.72
CA LEU A 98 -1.27 11.46 9.92
C LEU A 98 -0.65 11.07 11.27
N GLU A 99 -1.47 10.52 12.15
CA GLU A 99 -1.03 10.02 13.45
C GLU A 99 -0.96 8.50 13.43
N GLU A 100 0.23 7.93 13.62
CA GLU A 100 0.41 6.47 13.67
C GLU A 100 -0.34 5.91 14.89
N ILE A 101 -1.33 5.06 14.63
CA ILE A 101 -2.07 4.37 15.68
C ILE A 101 -1.12 3.29 16.20
N LYS A 102 -0.58 3.48 17.40
CA LYS A 102 0.38 2.56 18.02
C LYS A 102 -0.22 1.16 18.21
N GLN A 103 -0.10 0.35 17.18
CA GLN A 103 -0.02 -1.10 17.19
C GLN A 103 0.57 -1.51 15.84
N SER A 104 1.90 -1.44 15.74
CA SER A 104 2.61 -2.31 14.81
C SER A 104 2.38 -3.74 15.29
N ARG A 105 1.23 -4.33 14.97
CA ARG A 105 1.06 -5.77 15.11
C ARG A 105 2.08 -6.37 14.16
N LYS A 106 3.14 -7.00 14.70
CA LYS A 106 3.84 -8.07 13.98
C LYS A 106 2.75 -9.10 13.71
N LEU A 107 2.14 -9.03 12.53
CA LEU A 107 1.14 -9.98 12.10
C LEU A 107 1.86 -11.32 11.97
N THR A 108 1.64 -12.21 12.92
CA THR A 108 2.18 -13.58 12.94
C THR A 108 1.46 -14.48 11.93
N SER A 109 0.33 -14.04 11.39
CA SER A 109 -0.37 -14.70 10.30
C SER A 109 -0.93 -13.68 9.31
N PHE A 110 -0.81 -14.02 8.04
CA PHE A 110 -1.39 -13.32 6.90
C PHE A 110 -2.38 -14.27 6.23
N ASP A 111 -3.55 -13.78 5.83
CA ASP A 111 -4.52 -14.58 5.06
C ASP A 111 -3.95 -14.85 3.65
N LYS A 112 -3.79 -16.13 3.28
CA LYS A 112 -3.25 -16.56 1.97
C LYS A 112 -4.01 -15.95 0.79
N THR A 113 -5.30 -15.70 0.95
CA THR A 113 -6.15 -15.12 -0.10
C THR A 113 -5.81 -13.67 -0.44
N SER A 114 -5.13 -12.96 0.48
CA SER A 114 -4.60 -11.62 0.23
C SER A 114 -3.33 -11.62 -0.62
N PHE A 115 -2.72 -12.78 -0.87
CA PHE A 115 -1.41 -12.90 -1.53
C PHE A 115 -1.39 -13.89 -2.71
N LEU A 116 -2.29 -14.88 -2.82
CA LEU A 116 -2.27 -15.89 -3.90
C LEU A 116 -3.68 -16.33 -4.33
N PRO A 117 -4.27 -15.76 -5.41
CA PRO A 117 -5.62 -16.12 -5.85
C PRO A 117 -5.72 -17.41 -6.71
N TYR A 118 -4.61 -18.05 -7.07
CA TYR A 118 -4.62 -19.28 -7.89
C TYR A 118 -4.55 -20.59 -7.08
N LEU A 119 -4.39 -20.51 -5.76
CA LEU A 119 -4.66 -21.65 -4.89
C LEU A 119 -6.18 -21.75 -4.76
N LYS A 120 -6.80 -22.63 -5.55
CA LYS A 120 -8.12 -23.17 -5.18
C LYS A 120 -8.02 -23.55 -3.71
N ALA A 121 -8.81 -22.87 -2.88
CA ALA A 121 -8.85 -23.04 -1.44
C ALA A 121 -8.89 -24.54 -1.10
N GLN A 122 -7.76 -25.07 -0.62
CA GLN A 122 -7.84 -26.02 0.46
C GLN A 122 -8.00 -25.15 1.70
N GLU A 123 -9.23 -25.06 2.18
CA GLU A 123 -9.54 -24.52 3.50
C GLU A 123 -8.65 -25.26 4.53
N ASP A 124 -8.15 -24.52 5.52
CA ASP A 124 -7.36 -24.99 6.68
C ASP A 124 -5.85 -25.23 6.54
N GLU A 125 -5.15 -24.52 5.65
CA GLU A 125 -3.69 -24.59 5.62
C GLU A 125 -3.02 -23.31 6.17
N ILE A 126 -2.68 -23.33 7.47
CA ILE A 126 -1.87 -22.30 8.15
C ILE A 126 -0.42 -22.41 7.65
N VAL A 127 0.11 -21.37 7.01
CA VAL A 127 1.55 -21.28 6.74
C VAL A 127 2.24 -20.71 7.96
N ILE A 128 3.01 -21.57 8.62
CA ILE A 128 3.99 -21.20 9.63
C ILE A 128 5.27 -20.88 8.86
N PHE A 129 5.69 -19.61 8.87
CA PHE A 129 7.05 -19.29 8.44
C PHE A 129 8.00 -19.80 9.53
N PRO A 130 9.06 -20.56 9.18
CA PRO A 130 10.09 -20.86 10.16
C PRO A 130 10.64 -19.52 10.67
N GLU A 131 10.85 -19.43 11.98
CA GLU A 131 11.63 -18.34 12.55
C GLU A 131 12.98 -18.36 11.83
N ASP A 132 13.42 -17.22 11.32
CA ASP A 132 14.80 -17.09 10.85
C ASP A 132 15.64 -17.45 12.08
N ASP A 133 16.32 -18.61 12.04
CA ASP A 133 17.35 -18.95 13.01
C ASP A 133 18.36 -17.80 12.97
N ASP A 134 18.41 -17.02 14.04
CA ASP A 134 19.43 -16.00 14.25
C ASP A 134 20.81 -16.72 14.28
N GLU A 135 21.60 -16.59 13.19
CA GLU A 135 23.05 -16.81 13.19
C GLU A 135 23.81 -15.51 13.49
#